data_AF-A0A6J4VBD2-F1
#
_entry.id   AF-A0A6J4VBD2-F1
#
_cell.length_a   1.000
_cell.length_b   1.000
_cell.length_c   1.000
_cell.angle_alpha   90.00
_cell.angle_beta   90.00
_cell.angle_gamma   90.00
#
_symmetry.space_group_name_H-M   'P 1'
#
loop_
_entity.id
_entity.type
_entity.pdbx_description
1 polymer ?
#
loop_
_entity_poly.entity_id
_entity_poly.type
_entity_poly.pdbx_seq_one_letter_code
_entity_poly.pdbx_strand_id
1 'polypeptide(L)'
;MSNRRRPRLAAALGAALLLATPLAGAADEAQLDAIAGETAALRELPPLAEIDDIFISADELRARLPGLIAEDYPPEDAAADGRAYAALGLLPEGTDLLALYLDLLGEQVAGYFDPLTDEMVVLGEDADLGPVEEFTYSHEVVHALQDARLGLDAITESLTDRNGDEATAIAALIEGDATIASLDYLSANPQLATGIAFGGVPASPVLDAAPGALVVWLIFPYAAGPEFVAALRAEGGWAAVDAAYADLPVSTEQILHPEKYLAERDVPTPVSLPDLAPVLGDGWELVDDDTLGELTVALLLADLGPGEGIDPFTGMLALPEAARNAAAGWDGDRYQLWADGQTEVLAWRSTWDSEDDARAFSRALALRIQARFGGSLEAADPDEASLETADVTARIVRVGADVLYLQAPSPAVAETLAGALR
;
A
#
# COMPACT_ATOMS: atom_id res chain seq x y z
N MET A 1 21.33 18.16 -7.83
CA MET A 1 20.75 17.07 -8.65
C MET A 1 19.28 17.07 -8.30
N SER A 2 18.40 16.96 -9.30
CA SER A 2 16.96 17.12 -9.11
C SER A 2 16.46 16.04 -8.13
N ASN A 3 15.94 16.44 -6.97
CA ASN A 3 15.17 15.57 -6.07
C ASN A 3 13.83 15.22 -6.73
N ARG A 4 13.84 14.47 -7.84
CA ARG A 4 12.64 13.72 -8.20
C ARG A 4 12.56 12.59 -7.21
N ARG A 5 11.49 12.58 -6.41
CA ARG A 5 11.13 11.39 -5.63
C ARG A 5 10.78 10.28 -6.64
N ARG A 6 11.07 9.06 -6.25
CA ARG A 6 10.83 7.88 -7.09
C ARG A 6 9.39 7.45 -6.91
N PRO A 7 8.70 6.98 -7.97
CA PRO A 7 7.44 6.29 -7.79
C PRO A 7 7.60 5.10 -6.82
N ARG A 8 6.56 4.86 -6.02
CA ARG A 8 6.54 3.84 -4.97
C ARG A 8 5.58 2.73 -5.34
N LEU A 9 5.82 1.52 -4.81
CA LEU A 9 4.91 0.39 -4.98
C LEU A 9 3.44 0.76 -4.71
N ALA A 10 3.17 1.57 -3.69
CA ALA A 10 1.83 2.05 -3.36
C ALA A 10 1.16 2.91 -4.44
N ALA A 11 1.94 3.68 -5.21
CA ALA A 11 1.44 4.44 -6.34
C ALA A 11 1.06 3.53 -7.52
N ALA A 12 1.82 2.45 -7.73
CA ALA A 12 1.52 1.43 -8.74
C ALA A 12 0.30 0.57 -8.36
N LEU A 13 0.06 0.38 -7.05
CA LEU A 13 -1.04 -0.45 -6.52
C LEU A 13 -2.44 0.13 -6.76
N GLY A 14 -2.58 1.46 -6.86
CA GLY A 14 -3.88 2.12 -7.04
C GLY A 14 -4.51 1.98 -8.43
N ALA A 15 -3.86 1.29 -9.38
CA ALA A 15 -4.31 1.17 -10.76
C ALA A 15 -4.86 -0.22 -11.13
N ALA A 16 -4.70 -1.23 -10.26
CA ALA A 16 -5.01 -2.60 -10.66
C ALA A 16 -5.20 -3.50 -9.45
N LEU A 17 -6.43 -3.68 -8.96
CA LEU A 17 -6.92 -5.01 -8.60
C LEU A 17 -8.42 -5.05 -8.28
N LEU A 18 -9.19 -5.71 -9.15
CA LEU A 18 -10.40 -6.39 -8.72
C LEU A 18 -10.33 -7.86 -9.09
N LEU A 19 -10.44 -8.70 -8.05
CA LEU A 19 -10.66 -10.12 -8.13
C LEU A 19 -11.91 -10.42 -8.97
N ALA A 20 -11.71 -10.86 -10.21
CA ALA A 20 -12.78 -11.49 -10.95
C ALA A 20 -12.26 -12.42 -12.06
N THR A 21 -13.11 -13.37 -12.45
CA THR A 21 -12.84 -14.29 -13.55
C THR A 21 -12.68 -13.53 -14.86
N PRO A 22 -11.71 -13.91 -15.72
CA PRO A 22 -11.57 -13.27 -17.02
C PRO A 22 -12.87 -13.41 -17.79
N LEU A 23 -13.40 -12.25 -18.16
CA LEU A 23 -14.60 -12.13 -18.96
C LEU A 23 -14.44 -12.84 -20.29
N ALA A 24 -15.56 -13.38 -20.74
CA ALA A 24 -15.74 -13.81 -22.12
C ALA A 24 -16.77 -12.90 -22.79
N GLY A 25 -16.70 -11.56 -22.66
CA GLY A 25 -17.74 -10.64 -23.18
C GLY A 25 -17.48 -9.24 -23.72
N ALA A 26 -17.91 -8.90 -24.95
CA ALA A 26 -18.25 -7.51 -25.33
C ALA A 26 -19.72 -7.23 -24.96
N ALA A 27 -19.98 -6.47 -23.89
CA ALA A 27 -21.33 -6.25 -23.35
C ALA A 27 -22.22 -5.36 -24.24
N ASP A 28 -23.55 -5.46 -24.10
CA ASP A 28 -24.52 -4.53 -24.71
C ASP A 28 -24.29 -3.11 -24.15
N GLU A 29 -24.02 -2.13 -25.01
CA GLU A 29 -23.81 -0.71 -24.66
C GLU A 29 -24.96 -0.18 -23.78
N ALA A 30 -26.19 -0.64 -24.04
CA ALA A 30 -27.35 -0.26 -23.22
C ALA A 30 -27.31 -0.84 -21.78
N GLN A 31 -26.67 -2.00 -21.58
CA GLN A 31 -26.45 -2.57 -20.25
C GLN A 31 -25.38 -1.76 -19.51
N LEU A 32 -24.28 -1.43 -20.18
CA LEU A 32 -23.18 -0.63 -19.60
C LEU A 32 -23.65 0.77 -19.21
N ASP A 33 -24.41 1.45 -20.09
CA ASP A 33 -25.03 2.75 -19.81
C ASP A 33 -25.97 2.70 -18.61
N ALA A 34 -26.72 1.61 -18.47
CA ALA A 34 -27.65 1.44 -17.34
C ALA A 34 -26.89 1.29 -16.01
N ILE A 35 -25.84 0.45 -15.98
CA ILE A 35 -24.97 0.28 -14.82
C ILE A 35 -24.30 1.63 -14.49
N ALA A 36 -23.73 2.30 -15.48
CA ALA A 36 -23.04 3.57 -15.30
C ALA A 36 -23.97 4.66 -14.74
N GLY A 37 -25.19 4.77 -15.28
CA GLY A 37 -26.19 5.72 -14.82
C GLY A 37 -26.69 5.45 -13.40
N GLU A 38 -26.89 4.18 -13.03
CA GLU A 38 -27.30 3.80 -11.68
C GLU A 38 -26.17 4.00 -10.66
N THR A 39 -24.95 3.56 -10.97
CA THR A 39 -23.76 3.79 -10.14
C THR A 39 -23.54 5.29 -9.89
N ALA A 40 -23.59 6.12 -10.93
CA ALA A 40 -23.45 7.57 -10.78
C ALA A 40 -24.52 8.17 -9.86
N ALA A 41 -25.77 7.69 -9.97
CA ALA A 41 -26.86 8.13 -9.11
C ALA A 41 -26.66 7.72 -7.64
N LEU A 42 -26.15 6.51 -7.38
CA LEU A 42 -25.84 6.02 -6.04
C LEU A 42 -24.65 6.74 -5.41
N ARG A 43 -23.63 7.05 -6.21
CA ARG A 43 -22.43 7.79 -5.81
C ARG A 43 -22.65 9.31 -5.70
N GLU A 44 -23.80 9.80 -6.15
CA GLU A 44 -24.18 11.23 -6.18
C GLU A 44 -23.24 12.12 -7.01
N LEU A 45 -22.50 11.54 -7.96
CA LEU A 45 -21.67 12.29 -8.93
C LEU A 45 -22.41 12.49 -10.26
N PRO A 46 -22.19 13.61 -10.98
CA PRO A 46 -22.83 13.80 -12.28
C PRO A 46 -22.39 12.72 -13.28
N PRO A 47 -23.33 12.01 -13.94
CA PRO A 47 -23.01 10.91 -14.83
C PRO A 47 -22.16 11.39 -16.02
N LEU A 48 -21.35 10.48 -16.57
CA LEU A 48 -20.64 10.70 -17.82
C LEU A 48 -21.61 10.55 -18.99
N ALA A 49 -21.32 11.24 -20.09
CA ALA A 49 -22.15 11.16 -21.29
C ALA A 49 -21.89 9.85 -22.07
N GLU A 50 -20.65 9.36 -21.98
CA GLU A 50 -20.12 8.15 -22.61
C GLU A 50 -18.87 7.75 -21.81
N ILE A 51 -18.56 6.46 -21.75
CA ILE A 51 -17.33 5.88 -21.21
C ILE A 51 -16.69 5.11 -22.37
N ASP A 52 -15.39 5.28 -22.62
CA ASP A 52 -14.71 4.61 -23.74
C ASP A 52 -14.32 3.17 -23.33
N ASP A 53 -15.22 2.22 -23.58
CA ASP A 53 -15.05 0.81 -23.24
C ASP A 53 -14.18 0.06 -24.27
N ILE A 54 -13.05 -0.46 -23.81
CA ILE A 54 -12.14 -1.30 -24.60
C ILE A 54 -12.18 -2.73 -24.09
N PHE A 55 -12.60 -3.64 -24.98
CA PHE A 55 -12.63 -5.07 -24.69
C PHE A 55 -11.34 -5.76 -25.10
N ILE A 56 -10.66 -6.41 -24.14
CA ILE A 56 -9.45 -7.20 -24.42
C ILE A 56 -9.51 -8.60 -23.82
N SER A 57 -8.76 -9.54 -24.38
CA SER A 57 -8.64 -10.88 -23.79
C SER A 57 -7.71 -10.87 -22.57
N ALA A 58 -7.83 -11.86 -21.68
CA ALA A 58 -6.94 -11.99 -20.52
C ALA A 58 -5.46 -12.17 -20.93
N ASP A 59 -5.21 -12.83 -22.05
CA ASP A 59 -3.85 -12.99 -22.59
C ASP A 59 -3.31 -11.68 -23.15
N GLU A 60 -4.17 -10.85 -23.76
CA GLU A 60 -3.81 -9.51 -24.21
C GLU A 60 -3.51 -8.58 -23.04
N LEU A 61 -4.33 -8.62 -21.99
CA LEU A 61 -4.07 -7.88 -20.76
C LEU A 61 -2.71 -8.27 -20.15
N ARG A 62 -2.44 -9.56 -19.98
CA ARG A 62 -1.14 -10.05 -19.48
C ARG A 62 0.03 -9.60 -20.34
N ALA A 63 -0.17 -9.46 -21.65
CA ALA A 63 0.86 -8.95 -22.54
C ALA A 63 1.08 -7.42 -22.41
N ARG A 64 0.06 -6.67 -21.97
CA ARG A 64 0.13 -5.21 -21.76
C ARG A 64 0.67 -4.82 -20.37
N LEU A 65 0.39 -5.61 -19.33
CA LEU A 65 0.78 -5.34 -17.93
C LEU A 65 2.24 -4.90 -17.75
N PRO A 66 3.26 -5.55 -18.35
CA PRO A 66 4.64 -5.11 -18.20
C PRO A 66 4.92 -3.70 -18.73
N GLY A 67 4.20 -3.28 -19.78
CA GLY A 67 4.33 -1.94 -20.36
C GLY A 67 3.72 -0.87 -19.46
N LEU A 68 2.50 -1.15 -18.96
CA LEU A 68 1.76 -0.24 -18.06
C LEU A 68 2.52 -0.01 -16.76
N ILE A 69 2.95 -1.09 -16.10
CA ILE A 69 3.67 -0.97 -14.83
C ILE A 69 5.03 -0.29 -15.03
N ALA A 70 5.73 -0.55 -16.13
CA ALA A 70 7.04 0.05 -16.34
C ALA A 70 6.99 1.58 -16.58
N GLU A 71 5.82 2.12 -16.94
CA GLU A 71 5.62 3.57 -17.08
C GLU A 71 5.58 4.25 -15.71
N ASP A 72 4.84 3.68 -14.77
CA ASP A 72 4.64 4.26 -13.44
C ASP A 72 5.60 3.73 -12.38
N TYR A 73 6.20 2.56 -12.58
CA TYR A 73 7.09 1.89 -11.63
C TYR A 73 8.29 1.26 -12.34
N PRO A 74 9.33 2.08 -12.61
CA PRO A 74 10.52 1.65 -13.32
C PRO A 74 11.22 0.47 -12.62
N PRO A 75 11.82 -0.48 -13.38
CA PRO A 75 12.49 -1.64 -12.81
C PRO A 75 13.60 -1.32 -11.80
N GLU A 76 14.31 -0.19 -11.97
CA GLU A 76 15.31 0.28 -11.03
C GLU A 76 14.74 0.69 -9.67
N ASP A 77 13.53 1.27 -9.66
CA ASP A 77 12.85 1.69 -8.44
C ASP A 77 12.27 0.45 -7.73
N ALA A 78 11.69 -0.48 -8.50
CA ALA A 78 11.24 -1.77 -7.97
C ALA A 78 12.38 -2.60 -7.36
N ALA A 79 13.57 -2.57 -7.96
CA ALA A 79 14.75 -3.23 -7.41
C ALA A 79 15.25 -2.55 -6.13
N ALA A 80 15.16 -1.21 -6.04
CA ALA A 80 15.52 -0.47 -4.84
C ALA A 80 14.56 -0.76 -3.68
N ASP A 81 13.25 -0.67 -3.93
CA ASP A 81 12.18 -1.00 -2.98
C ASP A 81 12.30 -2.47 -2.51
N GLY A 82 12.52 -3.41 -3.44
CA GLY A 82 12.72 -4.83 -3.10
C GLY A 82 13.90 -5.05 -2.15
N ARG A 83 15.01 -4.34 -2.33
CA ARG A 83 16.15 -4.37 -1.41
C ARG A 83 15.83 -3.74 -0.06
N ALA A 84 15.16 -2.58 -0.05
CA ALA A 84 14.73 -1.92 1.17
C ALA A 84 13.81 -2.80 2.01
N TYR A 85 12.78 -3.39 1.40
CA TYR A 85 11.85 -4.28 2.08
C TYR A 85 12.50 -5.58 2.54
N ALA A 86 13.47 -6.11 1.78
CA ALA A 86 14.29 -7.22 2.24
C ALA A 86 15.16 -6.82 3.45
N ALA A 87 15.81 -5.64 3.42
CA ALA A 87 16.60 -5.12 4.53
C ALA A 87 15.75 -4.87 5.79
N LEU A 88 14.50 -4.44 5.65
CA LEU A 88 13.51 -4.28 6.72
C LEU A 88 12.92 -5.62 7.21
N GLY A 89 13.02 -6.69 6.43
CA GLY A 89 12.50 -8.01 6.77
C GLY A 89 11.01 -8.17 6.47
N LEU A 90 10.50 -7.37 5.53
CA LEU A 90 9.15 -7.45 4.99
C LEU A 90 9.09 -8.44 3.82
N LEU A 91 10.19 -8.58 3.07
CA LEU A 91 10.33 -9.52 1.97
C LEU A 91 11.53 -10.46 2.19
N PRO A 92 11.52 -11.68 1.61
CA PRO A 92 12.70 -12.51 1.51
C PRO A 92 13.84 -11.81 0.74
N GLU A 93 15.09 -12.13 1.10
CA GLU A 93 16.25 -11.66 0.35
C GLU A 93 16.22 -12.17 -1.11
N GLY A 94 16.50 -11.28 -2.05
CA GLY A 94 16.55 -11.62 -3.48
C GLY A 94 15.20 -11.72 -4.17
N THR A 95 14.10 -11.31 -3.52
CA THR A 95 12.79 -11.19 -4.17
C THR A 95 12.87 -10.21 -5.36
N ASP A 96 12.49 -10.68 -6.55
CA ASP A 96 12.22 -9.83 -7.70
C ASP A 96 10.83 -9.21 -7.53
N LEU A 97 10.79 -8.02 -6.95
CA LEU A 97 9.54 -7.36 -6.57
C LEU A 97 8.67 -7.06 -7.79
N LEU A 98 9.26 -6.60 -8.90
CA LEU A 98 8.51 -6.30 -10.12
C LEU A 98 7.91 -7.56 -10.74
N ALA A 99 8.69 -8.65 -10.84
CA ALA A 99 8.18 -9.90 -11.37
C ALA A 99 7.07 -10.49 -10.49
N LEU A 100 7.26 -10.51 -9.16
CA LEU A 100 6.25 -10.99 -8.23
C LEU A 100 4.96 -10.16 -8.32
N TYR A 101 5.09 -8.84 -8.47
CA TYR A 101 3.96 -7.95 -8.64
C TYR A 101 3.23 -8.20 -9.96
N LEU A 102 3.95 -8.36 -11.08
CA LEU A 102 3.38 -8.73 -12.37
C LEU A 102 2.64 -10.06 -12.34
N ASP A 103 3.20 -11.05 -11.64
CA ASP A 103 2.56 -12.36 -11.48
C ASP A 103 1.26 -12.25 -10.66
N LEU A 104 1.24 -11.42 -9.61
CA LEU A 104 0.04 -11.15 -8.80
C LEU A 104 -1.04 -10.45 -9.63
N LEU A 105 -0.71 -9.37 -10.35
CA LEU A 105 -1.67 -8.69 -11.21
C LEU A 105 -2.19 -9.63 -12.32
N GLY A 106 -1.29 -10.41 -12.94
CA GLY A 106 -1.66 -11.37 -13.98
C GLY A 106 -2.58 -12.50 -13.52
N GLU A 107 -2.60 -12.81 -12.22
CA GLU A 107 -3.51 -13.78 -11.59
C GLU A 107 -4.88 -13.17 -11.26
N GLN A 108 -4.94 -11.88 -10.91
CA GLN A 108 -6.08 -11.29 -10.19
C GLN A 108 -7.01 -10.44 -11.07
N VAL A 109 -6.62 -10.04 -12.29
CA VAL A 109 -7.35 -8.99 -13.02
C VAL A 109 -8.53 -9.50 -13.85
N ALA A 110 -9.65 -8.77 -13.76
CA ALA A 110 -10.86 -8.89 -14.57
C ALA A 110 -11.15 -7.69 -15.52
N GLY A 111 -10.54 -6.54 -15.26
CA GLY A 111 -10.71 -5.25 -15.95
C GLY A 111 -10.13 -4.13 -15.08
N TYR A 112 -9.96 -2.92 -15.64
CA TYR A 112 -9.53 -1.71 -14.91
C TYR A 112 -9.84 -0.44 -15.74
N PHE A 113 -10.07 0.68 -15.07
CA PHE A 113 -10.09 2.01 -15.69
C PHE A 113 -8.69 2.63 -15.68
N ASP A 114 -8.26 3.18 -16.81
CA ASP A 114 -6.99 3.90 -16.95
C ASP A 114 -7.24 5.43 -16.91
N PRO A 115 -6.86 6.13 -15.82
CA PRO A 115 -7.06 7.58 -15.71
C PRO A 115 -6.12 8.41 -16.59
N LEU A 116 -5.09 7.81 -17.21
CA LEU A 116 -4.19 8.53 -18.12
C LEU A 116 -4.72 8.52 -19.56
N THR A 117 -5.44 7.47 -19.94
CA THR A 117 -6.02 7.33 -21.28
C THR A 117 -7.52 7.60 -21.34
N ASP A 118 -8.19 7.73 -20.18
CA ASP A 118 -9.65 7.80 -20.03
C ASP A 118 -10.38 6.56 -20.58
N GLU A 119 -9.70 5.42 -20.62
CA GLU A 119 -10.21 4.18 -21.21
C GLU A 119 -10.65 3.19 -20.13
N MET A 120 -11.83 2.59 -20.32
CA MET A 120 -12.34 1.51 -19.50
C MET A 120 -11.95 0.17 -20.11
N VAL A 121 -10.97 -0.52 -19.53
CA VAL A 121 -10.52 -1.83 -20.03
C VAL A 121 -11.36 -2.93 -19.37
N VAL A 122 -12.29 -3.46 -20.14
CA VAL A 122 -13.15 -4.58 -19.73
C VAL A 122 -12.58 -5.85 -20.36
N LEU A 123 -12.34 -6.91 -19.61
CA LEU A 123 -11.99 -8.18 -20.28
C LEU A 123 -13.18 -8.64 -21.14
N GLY A 124 -12.99 -9.31 -22.27
CA GLY A 124 -14.08 -10.06 -22.90
C GLY A 124 -14.13 -10.20 -24.44
N GLU A 125 -14.97 -11.14 -24.91
CA GLU A 125 -15.17 -11.54 -26.31
C GLU A 125 -16.66 -11.64 -26.80
N ASP A 126 -17.73 -11.94 -26.00
CA ASP A 126 -19.23 -11.92 -26.28
C ASP A 126 -20.27 -11.84 -25.05
N ALA A 127 -21.60 -11.71 -25.16
CA ALA A 127 -22.41 -10.49 -25.27
C ALA A 127 -23.09 -9.97 -23.95
N ASP A 128 -22.87 -10.53 -22.74
CA ASP A 128 -23.54 -10.08 -21.49
C ASP A 128 -22.60 -10.14 -20.26
N LEU A 129 -22.64 -9.14 -19.37
CA LEU A 129 -21.91 -9.19 -18.09
C LEU A 129 -22.56 -10.16 -17.10
N GLY A 130 -21.76 -11.04 -16.51
CA GLY A 130 -22.18 -11.89 -15.39
C GLY A 130 -22.22 -11.10 -14.07
N PRO A 131 -22.73 -11.71 -12.97
CA PRO A 131 -22.91 -11.01 -11.70
C PRO A 131 -21.65 -10.43 -11.08
N VAL A 132 -20.51 -11.12 -11.25
CA VAL A 132 -19.22 -10.67 -10.74
C VAL A 132 -18.75 -9.49 -11.59
N GLU A 133 -18.93 -9.58 -12.89
CA GLU A 133 -18.38 -8.63 -13.84
C GLU A 133 -19.21 -7.34 -13.92
N GLU A 134 -20.52 -7.43 -13.71
CA GLU A 134 -21.37 -6.26 -13.51
C GLU A 134 -21.00 -5.51 -12.22
N PHE A 135 -20.68 -6.23 -11.13
CA PHE A 135 -20.19 -5.61 -9.89
C PHE A 135 -18.82 -4.95 -10.11
N THR A 136 -17.89 -5.63 -10.77
CA THR A 136 -16.59 -5.05 -11.15
C THR A 136 -16.77 -3.81 -12.01
N TYR A 137 -17.59 -3.87 -13.06
CA TYR A 137 -17.86 -2.72 -13.91
C TYR A 137 -18.47 -1.55 -13.13
N SER A 138 -19.36 -1.82 -12.16
CA SER A 138 -19.91 -0.76 -11.29
C SER A 138 -18.83 -0.06 -10.46
N HIS A 139 -17.77 -0.77 -10.05
CA HIS A 139 -16.62 -0.18 -9.34
C HIS A 139 -15.79 0.67 -10.28
N GLU A 140 -15.45 0.16 -11.46
CA GLU A 140 -14.65 0.89 -12.43
C GLU A 140 -15.34 2.17 -12.93
N VAL A 141 -16.66 2.16 -13.08
CA VAL A 141 -17.44 3.38 -13.37
C VAL A 141 -17.17 4.46 -12.32
N VAL A 142 -16.95 4.10 -11.04
CA VAL A 142 -16.64 5.08 -10.00
C VAL A 142 -15.27 5.70 -10.23
N HIS A 143 -14.27 4.95 -10.70
CA HIS A 143 -12.98 5.52 -11.10
C HIS A 143 -13.13 6.52 -12.26
N ALA A 144 -13.94 6.19 -13.28
CA ALA A 144 -14.24 7.13 -14.36
C ALA A 144 -14.93 8.41 -13.85
N LEU A 145 -15.83 8.28 -12.85
CA LEU A 145 -16.47 9.43 -12.20
C LEU A 145 -15.49 10.22 -11.33
N GLN A 146 -14.61 9.57 -10.57
CA GLN A 146 -13.58 10.20 -9.75
C GLN A 146 -12.63 11.01 -10.63
N ASP A 147 -12.22 10.46 -11.77
CA ASP A 147 -11.39 11.17 -12.72
C ASP A 147 -12.08 12.44 -13.23
N ALA A 148 -13.23 12.27 -13.88
CA ALA A 148 -13.91 13.36 -14.54
C ALA A 148 -14.45 14.46 -13.59
N ARG A 149 -14.63 14.15 -12.29
CA ARG A 149 -15.32 15.02 -11.32
C ARG A 149 -14.45 15.45 -10.15
N LEU A 150 -13.46 14.64 -9.77
CA LEU A 150 -12.64 14.82 -8.57
C LEU A 150 -11.14 15.00 -8.89
N GLY A 151 -10.73 14.92 -10.17
CA GLY A 151 -9.36 15.19 -10.62
C GLY A 151 -8.38 14.07 -10.28
N LEU A 152 -8.79 12.83 -10.55
CA LEU A 152 -7.99 11.64 -10.29
C LEU A 152 -6.68 11.66 -11.10
N ASP A 153 -6.73 12.06 -12.37
CA ASP A 153 -5.56 12.32 -13.24
C ASP A 153 -4.41 13.03 -12.50
N ALA A 154 -4.68 14.22 -11.96
CA ALA A 154 -3.70 15.06 -11.29
C ALA A 154 -3.26 14.48 -9.95
N ILE A 155 -4.14 13.76 -9.26
CA ILE A 155 -3.82 13.07 -8.01
C ILE A 155 -2.83 11.94 -8.29
N THR A 156 -3.11 11.09 -9.28
CA THR A 156 -2.29 9.96 -9.70
C THR A 156 -0.91 10.42 -10.17
N GLU A 157 -0.84 11.44 -11.02
CA GLU A 157 0.45 12.05 -11.43
C GLU A 157 1.27 12.51 -10.21
N SER A 158 0.60 13.08 -9.20
CA SER A 158 1.26 13.58 -7.98
C SER A 158 1.83 12.49 -7.08
N LEU A 159 1.37 11.24 -7.19
CA LEU A 159 1.82 10.14 -6.33
C LEU A 159 3.32 9.86 -6.47
N THR A 160 3.87 10.09 -7.67
CA THR A 160 5.31 9.93 -7.93
C THR A 160 6.20 10.89 -7.12
N ASP A 161 5.64 12.01 -6.66
CA ASP A 161 6.32 13.00 -5.82
C ASP A 161 6.07 12.79 -4.30
N ARG A 162 5.29 11.78 -3.93
CA ARG A 162 4.92 11.49 -2.53
C ARG A 162 5.78 10.39 -1.92
N ASN A 163 5.67 10.25 -0.61
CA ASN A 163 6.30 9.14 0.11
C ASN A 163 5.38 7.90 0.08
N GLY A 164 5.92 6.71 0.35
CA GLY A 164 5.17 5.45 0.24
C GLY A 164 3.93 5.36 1.14
N ASP A 165 4.00 5.86 2.38
CA ASP A 165 2.88 5.88 3.33
C ASP A 165 1.74 6.78 2.82
N GLU A 166 2.07 8.00 2.43
CA GLU A 166 1.11 8.96 1.88
C GLU A 166 0.46 8.45 0.59
N ALA A 167 1.24 7.84 -0.31
CA ALA A 167 0.70 7.24 -1.53
C ALA A 167 -0.27 6.09 -1.22
N THR A 168 0.04 5.26 -0.22
CA THR A 168 -0.85 4.18 0.24
C THR A 168 -2.15 4.73 0.82
N ALA A 169 -2.06 5.83 1.57
CA ALA A 169 -3.23 6.47 2.17
C ALA A 169 -4.18 7.03 1.10
N ILE A 170 -3.63 7.69 0.07
CA ILE A 170 -4.40 8.24 -1.05
C ILE A 170 -5.07 7.11 -1.85
N ALA A 171 -4.34 6.02 -2.14
CA ALA A 171 -4.91 4.85 -2.80
C ALA A 171 -6.09 4.27 -2.00
N ALA A 172 -6.00 4.23 -0.66
CA ALA A 172 -7.09 3.75 0.18
C ALA A 172 -8.33 4.67 0.16
N LEU A 173 -8.19 5.99 0.02
CA LEU A 173 -9.35 6.86 -0.21
C LEU A 173 -10.01 6.53 -1.55
N ILE A 174 -9.22 6.44 -2.62
CA ILE A 174 -9.70 6.21 -3.99
C ILE A 174 -10.46 4.89 -4.09
N GLU A 175 -9.84 3.81 -3.60
CA GLU A 175 -10.43 2.46 -3.65
C GLU A 175 -11.56 2.27 -2.64
N GLY A 176 -11.45 2.90 -1.47
CA GLY A 176 -12.52 2.90 -0.49
C GLY A 176 -13.80 3.54 -1.04
N ASP A 177 -13.67 4.61 -1.81
CA ASP A 177 -14.79 5.32 -2.43
C ASP A 177 -15.48 4.44 -3.48
N ALA A 178 -14.71 3.91 -4.43
CA ALA A 178 -15.22 2.99 -5.44
C ALA A 178 -15.86 1.74 -4.83
N THR A 179 -15.26 1.17 -3.79
CA THR A 179 -15.78 0.00 -3.08
C THR A 179 -17.11 0.30 -2.37
N ILE A 180 -17.24 1.42 -1.66
CA ILE A 180 -18.51 1.75 -0.97
C ILE A 180 -19.63 2.00 -1.98
N ALA A 181 -19.35 2.67 -3.09
CA ALA A 181 -20.34 2.92 -4.13
C ALA A 181 -20.76 1.64 -4.88
N SER A 182 -19.82 0.73 -5.18
CA SER A 182 -20.14 -0.57 -5.78
C SER A 182 -20.90 -1.49 -4.80
N LEU A 183 -20.64 -1.41 -3.49
CA LEU A 183 -21.43 -2.10 -2.47
C LEU A 183 -22.86 -1.54 -2.35
N ASP A 184 -23.05 -0.24 -2.53
CA ASP A 184 -24.39 0.37 -2.64
C ASP A 184 -25.12 -0.16 -3.90
N TYR A 185 -24.40 -0.25 -5.03
CA TYR A 185 -24.94 -0.83 -6.28
C TYR A 185 -25.34 -2.30 -6.09
N LEU A 186 -24.47 -3.10 -5.48
CA LEU A 186 -24.76 -4.50 -5.12
C LEU A 186 -25.98 -4.62 -4.21
N SER A 187 -26.14 -3.69 -3.27
CA SER A 187 -27.30 -3.65 -2.36
C SER A 187 -28.60 -3.28 -3.08
N ALA A 188 -28.54 -2.41 -4.08
CA ALA A 188 -29.66 -2.10 -4.97
C ALA A 188 -30.01 -3.27 -5.90
N ASN A 189 -29.03 -4.13 -6.21
CA ASN A 189 -29.12 -5.25 -7.15
C ASN A 189 -28.85 -6.62 -6.46
N PRO A 190 -29.67 -7.07 -5.49
CA PRO A 190 -29.40 -8.23 -4.65
C PRO A 190 -29.32 -9.58 -5.40
N GLN A 191 -29.81 -9.64 -6.64
CA GLN A 191 -29.62 -10.78 -7.55
C GLN A 191 -28.13 -11.03 -7.83
N LEU A 192 -27.31 -9.97 -7.89
CA LEU A 192 -25.87 -10.08 -8.14
C LEU A 192 -25.18 -10.75 -6.96
N ALA A 193 -25.54 -10.39 -5.73
CA ALA A 193 -24.98 -10.99 -4.51
C ALA A 193 -25.17 -12.51 -4.47
N THR A 194 -26.33 -12.98 -4.95
CA THR A 194 -26.59 -14.41 -5.09
C THR A 194 -25.66 -15.04 -6.13
N GLY A 195 -25.50 -14.41 -7.30
CA GLY A 195 -24.59 -14.85 -8.35
C GLY A 195 -23.13 -14.94 -7.91
N ILE A 196 -22.64 -13.89 -7.24
CA ILE A 196 -21.27 -13.81 -6.70
C ILE A 196 -21.05 -14.93 -5.67
N ALA A 197 -21.97 -15.09 -4.71
CA ALA A 197 -21.86 -16.12 -3.68
C ALA A 197 -21.82 -17.55 -4.26
N PHE A 198 -22.49 -17.80 -5.39
CA PHE A 198 -22.48 -19.10 -6.07
C PHE A 198 -21.37 -19.25 -7.11
N GLY A 199 -20.66 -18.18 -7.48
CA GLY A 199 -19.51 -18.21 -8.40
C GLY A 199 -18.28 -18.91 -7.81
N GLY A 200 -18.19 -18.97 -6.49
CA GLY A 200 -17.03 -19.50 -5.77
C GLY A 200 -15.84 -18.53 -5.80
N VAL A 201 -14.89 -18.72 -4.88
CA VAL A 201 -13.62 -17.97 -4.89
C VAL A 201 -12.64 -18.73 -5.78
N PRO A 202 -12.14 -18.12 -6.88
CA PRO A 202 -11.11 -18.76 -7.71
C PRO A 202 -9.87 -19.08 -6.86
N ALA A 203 -9.21 -20.19 -7.18
CA ALA A 203 -7.91 -20.48 -6.58
C ALA A 203 -6.91 -19.41 -7.01
N SER A 204 -6.17 -18.85 -6.06
CA SER A 204 -5.17 -17.80 -6.27
C SER A 204 -3.79 -18.27 -5.78
N PRO A 205 -3.18 -19.28 -6.43
CA PRO A 205 -1.94 -19.89 -5.95
C PRO A 205 -0.74 -18.93 -5.88
N VAL A 206 -0.70 -17.86 -6.69
CA VAL A 206 0.34 -16.83 -6.58
C VAL A 206 0.11 -15.99 -5.33
N LEU A 207 -1.13 -15.54 -5.09
CA LEU A 207 -1.49 -14.82 -3.87
C LEU A 207 -1.25 -15.66 -2.60
N ASP A 208 -1.65 -16.94 -2.61
CA ASP A 208 -1.46 -17.88 -1.49
C ASP A 208 0.04 -18.12 -1.16
N ALA A 209 0.92 -17.95 -2.14
CA ALA A 209 2.36 -18.13 -1.99
C ALA A 209 3.12 -16.81 -1.78
N ALA A 210 2.47 -15.66 -1.96
CA ALA A 210 3.10 -14.35 -1.85
C ALA A 210 3.44 -14.03 -0.38
N PRO A 211 4.52 -13.27 -0.13
CA PRO A 211 4.84 -12.78 1.21
C PRO A 211 3.66 -12.00 1.81
N GLY A 212 3.30 -12.28 3.07
CA GLY A 212 2.11 -11.69 3.70
C GLY A 212 2.12 -10.16 3.74
N ALA A 213 3.29 -9.52 3.87
CA ALA A 213 3.41 -8.07 3.78
C ALA A 213 2.92 -7.52 2.42
N LEU A 214 3.24 -8.21 1.33
CA LEU A 214 2.81 -7.84 -0.01
C LEU A 214 1.30 -8.08 -0.20
N VAL A 215 0.78 -9.17 0.35
CA VAL A 215 -0.67 -9.45 0.36
C VAL A 215 -1.43 -8.32 1.06
N VAL A 216 -0.95 -7.87 2.22
CA VAL A 216 -1.63 -6.79 2.96
C VAL A 216 -1.51 -5.46 2.23
N TRP A 217 -0.34 -5.09 1.69
CA TRP A 217 -0.22 -3.85 0.90
C TRP A 217 -1.17 -3.83 -0.29
N LEU A 218 -1.35 -4.98 -0.96
CA LEU A 218 -2.24 -5.11 -2.10
C LEU A 218 -3.71 -4.93 -1.74
N ILE A 219 -4.14 -5.47 -0.59
CA ILE A 219 -5.55 -5.47 -0.19
C ILE A 219 -5.91 -4.29 0.72
N PHE A 220 -4.93 -3.63 1.33
CA PHE A 220 -5.17 -2.53 2.27
C PHE A 220 -6.13 -1.44 1.73
N PRO A 221 -5.99 -0.94 0.48
CA PRO A 221 -6.93 0.05 -0.06
C PRO A 221 -8.38 -0.43 -0.09
N TYR A 222 -8.60 -1.72 -0.38
CA TYR A 222 -9.92 -2.33 -0.49
C TYR A 222 -10.49 -2.80 0.86
N ALA A 223 -9.64 -2.99 1.88
CA ALA A 223 -10.05 -3.47 3.20
C ALA A 223 -10.20 -2.35 4.23
N ALA A 224 -9.24 -1.41 4.28
CA ALA A 224 -9.26 -0.29 5.23
C ALA A 224 -9.90 0.98 4.62
N GLY A 225 -9.75 1.18 3.30
CA GLY A 225 -10.34 2.32 2.59
C GLY A 225 -11.85 2.45 2.77
N PRO A 226 -12.65 1.37 2.64
CA PRO A 226 -14.10 1.45 2.83
C PRO A 226 -14.50 1.87 4.25
N GLU A 227 -13.73 1.49 5.27
CA GLU A 227 -13.99 1.92 6.66
C GLU A 227 -13.76 3.43 6.80
N PHE A 228 -12.68 3.95 6.21
CA PHE A 228 -12.39 5.38 6.16
C PHE A 228 -13.49 6.16 5.43
N VAL A 229 -13.87 5.72 4.22
CA VAL A 229 -14.92 6.38 3.43
C VAL A 229 -16.29 6.30 4.11
N ALA A 230 -16.62 5.17 4.76
CA ALA A 230 -17.83 5.04 5.54
C ALA A 230 -17.87 6.05 6.71
N ALA A 231 -16.73 6.33 7.36
CA ALA A 231 -16.63 7.36 8.39
C ALA A 231 -16.86 8.77 7.84
N LEU A 232 -16.26 9.12 6.69
CA LEU A 232 -16.53 10.40 6.00
C LEU A 232 -18.00 10.55 5.63
N ARG A 233 -18.58 9.49 5.05
CA ARG A 233 -19.98 9.45 4.63
C ARG A 233 -20.94 9.56 5.82
N ALA A 234 -20.57 9.02 6.98
CA ALA A 234 -21.34 9.17 8.21
C ALA A 234 -21.35 10.61 8.74
N GLU A 235 -20.26 11.37 8.54
CA GLU A 235 -20.15 12.77 8.96
C GLU A 235 -20.92 13.73 8.04
N GLY A 236 -20.86 13.54 6.71
CA GLY A 236 -21.42 14.52 5.77
C GLY A 236 -21.94 13.97 4.44
N GLY A 237 -22.16 12.66 4.34
CA GLY A 237 -22.59 12.00 3.10
C GLY A 237 -21.50 12.03 2.02
N TRP A 238 -21.90 11.85 0.76
CA TRP A 238 -20.97 11.86 -0.38
C TRP A 238 -20.24 13.19 -0.54
N ALA A 239 -20.85 14.31 -0.15
CA ALA A 239 -20.19 15.61 -0.17
C ALA A 239 -18.96 15.69 0.74
N ALA A 240 -18.92 14.94 1.86
CA ALA A 240 -17.74 14.84 2.71
C ALA A 240 -16.65 13.96 2.08
N VAL A 241 -17.05 12.91 1.35
CA VAL A 241 -16.12 12.07 0.58
C VAL A 241 -15.49 12.90 -0.56
N ASP A 242 -16.30 13.64 -1.32
CA ASP A 242 -15.82 14.51 -2.41
C ASP A 242 -14.86 15.58 -1.89
N ALA A 243 -15.12 16.14 -0.70
CA ALA A 243 -14.25 17.12 -0.07
C ALA A 243 -12.86 16.55 0.27
N ALA A 244 -12.76 15.25 0.55
CA ALA A 244 -11.48 14.59 0.85
C ALA A 244 -10.55 14.52 -0.37
N TYR A 245 -11.06 14.59 -1.61
CA TYR A 245 -10.22 14.67 -2.82
C TYR A 245 -9.50 16.03 -2.94
N ALA A 246 -10.07 17.08 -2.35
CA ALA A 246 -9.41 18.38 -2.22
C ALA A 246 -8.52 18.49 -0.97
N ASP A 247 -8.67 17.55 -0.02
CA ASP A 247 -7.96 17.52 1.25
C ASP A 247 -7.48 16.10 1.58
N LEU A 248 -6.66 15.54 0.69
CA LEU A 248 -6.26 14.12 0.70
C LEU A 248 -5.69 13.66 2.04
N PRO A 249 -5.93 12.40 2.46
CA PRO A 249 -5.24 11.81 3.60
C PRO A 249 -3.72 11.78 3.35
N VAL A 250 -2.93 11.95 4.41
CA VAL A 250 -1.47 12.09 4.34
C VAL A 250 -0.70 10.96 5.01
N SER A 251 -1.39 9.99 5.61
CA SER A 251 -0.78 8.82 6.24
C SER A 251 -1.74 7.62 6.30
N THR A 252 -1.19 6.41 6.33
CA THR A 252 -2.00 5.20 6.56
C THR A 252 -2.63 5.19 7.96
N GLU A 253 -2.07 5.92 8.91
CA GLU A 253 -2.67 6.14 10.23
C GLU A 253 -4.03 6.86 10.14
N GLN A 254 -4.16 7.88 9.27
CA GLN A 254 -5.44 8.55 9.06
C GLN A 254 -6.51 7.63 8.45
N ILE A 255 -6.09 6.63 7.67
CA ILE A 255 -6.98 5.61 7.09
C ILE A 255 -7.40 4.60 8.17
N LEU A 256 -6.42 4.12 8.96
CA LEU A 256 -6.65 3.16 10.04
C LEU A 256 -7.48 3.73 11.20
N HIS A 257 -7.37 5.04 11.45
CA HIS A 257 -8.05 5.77 12.52
C HIS A 257 -8.72 7.02 11.94
N PRO A 258 -9.91 6.91 11.31
CA PRO A 258 -10.56 8.02 10.60
C PRO A 258 -10.81 9.27 11.47
N GLU A 259 -10.88 9.13 12.79
CA GLU A 259 -10.95 10.25 13.72
C GLU A 259 -9.71 11.16 13.68
N LYS A 260 -8.53 10.61 13.36
CA LYS A 260 -7.28 11.37 13.17
C LYS A 260 -7.30 12.21 11.89
N TYR A 261 -8.23 11.95 10.97
CA TYR A 261 -8.51 12.81 9.82
C TYR A 261 -9.65 13.79 10.10
N LEU A 262 -10.77 13.31 10.67
CA LEU A 262 -12.03 14.05 10.81
C LEU A 262 -12.07 15.06 11.96
N ALA A 263 -11.36 14.80 13.07
CA ALA A 263 -11.45 15.62 14.28
C ALA A 263 -10.38 16.72 14.30
N GLU A 264 -9.41 16.62 15.20
CA GLU A 264 -8.18 17.39 15.12
C GLU A 264 -7.22 16.61 14.23
N ARG A 265 -6.94 17.16 13.05
CA ARG A 265 -6.18 16.45 12.03
C ARG A 265 -4.76 16.16 12.53
N ASP A 266 -4.44 14.88 12.57
CA ASP A 266 -3.14 14.38 12.94
C ASP A 266 -2.23 14.33 11.70
N VAL A 267 -1.24 15.22 11.63
CA VAL A 267 -0.34 15.32 10.49
C VAL A 267 1.02 14.80 10.95
N PRO A 268 1.59 13.78 10.27
CA PRO A 268 2.84 13.18 10.72
C PRO A 268 3.94 14.22 10.92
N THR A 269 4.57 14.19 12.09
CA THR A 269 5.77 14.97 12.38
C THR A 269 6.87 14.69 11.34
N PRO A 270 7.38 15.72 10.64
CA PRO A 270 8.42 15.53 9.64
C PRO A 270 9.73 15.00 10.24
N VAL A 271 10.14 13.80 9.83
CA VAL A 271 11.43 13.21 10.20
C VAL A 271 12.40 13.30 9.02
N SER A 272 13.64 13.71 9.30
CA SER A 272 14.71 13.79 8.30
C SER A 272 15.96 13.05 8.77
N LEU A 273 16.61 12.32 7.86
CA LEU A 273 17.94 11.76 8.05
C LEU A 273 18.98 12.58 7.26
N PRO A 274 20.16 12.89 7.84
CA PRO A 274 21.23 13.57 7.13
C PRO A 274 21.80 12.68 6.01
N ASP A 275 22.54 13.28 5.09
CA ASP A 275 23.38 12.52 4.14
C ASP A 275 24.45 11.74 4.91
N LEU A 276 24.41 10.41 4.80
CA LEU A 276 25.33 9.49 5.48
C LEU A 276 26.59 9.19 4.67
N ALA A 277 26.68 9.60 3.40
CA ALA A 277 27.86 9.36 2.56
C ALA A 277 29.19 9.85 3.20
N PRO A 278 29.27 11.04 3.83
CA PRO A 278 30.50 11.49 4.47
C PRO A 278 30.94 10.64 5.67
N VAL A 279 29.99 9.91 6.28
CA VAL A 279 30.20 9.05 7.44
C VAL A 279 30.59 7.64 7.02
N LEU A 280 29.96 7.12 5.97
CA LEU A 280 30.17 5.79 5.42
C LEU A 280 31.44 5.68 4.56
N GLY A 281 31.81 6.77 3.89
CA GLY A 281 33.02 6.86 3.05
C GLY A 281 32.78 6.51 1.57
N ASP A 282 33.87 6.50 0.80
CA ASP A 282 33.83 6.24 -0.64
C ASP A 282 33.27 4.84 -0.95
N GLY A 283 32.39 4.73 -1.94
CA GLY A 283 31.80 3.46 -2.40
C GLY A 283 30.35 3.22 -1.97
N TRP A 284 29.88 3.95 -0.94
CA TRP A 284 28.50 3.86 -0.49
C TRP A 284 27.57 4.75 -1.32
N GLU A 285 26.47 4.16 -1.78
CA GLU A 285 25.43 4.83 -2.54
C GLU A 285 24.08 4.69 -1.83
N LEU A 286 23.26 5.74 -1.90
CA LEU A 286 21.89 5.71 -1.40
C LEU A 286 21.06 4.81 -2.32
N VAL A 287 20.58 3.69 -1.80
CA VAL A 287 19.72 2.75 -2.51
C VAL A 287 18.28 3.23 -2.46
N ASP A 288 17.80 3.54 -1.25
CA ASP A 288 16.43 4.00 -1.04
C ASP A 288 16.30 4.91 0.19
N ASP A 289 15.27 5.76 0.19
CA ASP A 289 14.97 6.76 1.21
C ASP A 289 13.46 7.07 1.26
N ASP A 290 12.74 6.53 2.25
CA ASP A 290 11.28 6.67 2.33
C ASP A 290 10.71 6.70 3.76
N THR A 291 9.39 6.85 3.84
CA THR A 291 8.56 6.80 5.05
C THR A 291 7.75 5.49 5.04
N LEU A 292 7.71 4.77 6.17
CA LEU A 292 7.03 3.48 6.23
C LEU A 292 5.55 3.62 6.55
N GLY A 293 5.19 4.50 7.48
CA GLY A 293 3.80 4.64 7.96
C GLY A 293 3.39 3.60 9.00
N GLU A 294 2.29 3.88 9.71
CA GLU A 294 1.74 2.96 10.72
C GLU A 294 1.50 1.55 10.16
N LEU A 295 0.91 1.45 8.95
CA LEU A 295 0.62 0.17 8.31
C LEU A 295 1.88 -0.69 8.17
N THR A 296 2.92 -0.14 7.56
CA THR A 296 4.16 -0.90 7.27
C THR A 296 4.91 -1.22 8.55
N VAL A 297 4.86 -0.34 9.56
CA VAL A 297 5.40 -0.63 10.89
C VAL A 297 4.67 -1.83 11.52
N ALA A 298 3.33 -1.85 11.44
CA ALA A 298 2.55 -2.99 11.93
C ALA A 298 2.91 -4.29 11.18
N LEU A 299 3.12 -4.22 9.85
CA LEU A 299 3.52 -5.38 9.05
C LEU A 299 4.91 -5.91 9.42
N LEU A 300 5.87 -5.01 9.65
CA LEU A 300 7.22 -5.37 10.09
C LEU A 300 7.17 -6.15 11.41
N LEU A 301 6.33 -5.70 12.34
CA LEU A 301 6.16 -6.32 13.65
C LEU A 301 5.32 -7.61 13.62
N ALA A 302 4.42 -7.75 12.64
CA ALA A 302 3.55 -8.90 12.48
C ALA A 302 4.30 -10.18 12.04
N ASP A 303 5.39 -10.03 11.27
CA ASP A 303 6.20 -11.15 10.74
C ASP A 303 5.35 -12.20 10.01
N LEU A 304 4.46 -11.73 9.13
CA LEU A 304 3.50 -12.56 8.40
C LEU A 304 4.20 -13.56 7.48
N GLY A 305 3.75 -14.81 7.52
CA GLY A 305 4.14 -15.85 6.58
C GLY A 305 3.48 -15.69 5.21
N PRO A 306 3.84 -16.55 4.24
CA PRO A 306 3.19 -16.58 2.93
C PRO A 306 1.67 -16.81 3.04
N GLY A 307 0.89 -16.02 2.32
CA GLY A 307 -0.58 -16.08 2.31
C GLY A 307 -1.27 -15.63 3.60
N GLU A 308 -0.53 -15.14 4.60
CA GLU A 308 -1.09 -14.56 5.82
C GLU A 308 -1.41 -13.06 5.64
N GLY A 309 -2.22 -12.51 6.56
CA GLY A 309 -2.57 -11.08 6.58
C GLY A 309 -4.01 -10.77 6.19
N ILE A 310 -4.75 -11.76 5.70
CA ILE A 310 -6.19 -11.68 5.40
C ILE A 310 -6.91 -12.75 6.22
N ASP A 311 -8.03 -12.39 6.84
CA ASP A 311 -8.90 -13.37 7.49
C ASP A 311 -9.74 -14.08 6.39
N PRO A 312 -9.65 -15.41 6.27
CA PRO A 312 -10.25 -16.14 5.15
C PRO A 312 -11.78 -16.21 5.22
N PHE A 313 -12.40 -15.78 6.33
CA PHE A 313 -13.85 -15.79 6.51
C PHE A 313 -14.47 -14.42 6.28
N THR A 314 -13.78 -13.36 6.70
CA THR A 314 -14.26 -11.99 6.63
C THR A 314 -13.68 -11.22 5.44
N GLY A 315 -12.55 -11.66 4.88
CA GLY A 315 -11.81 -10.93 3.86
C GLY A 315 -11.09 -9.68 4.38
N MET A 316 -11.13 -9.44 5.69
CA MET A 316 -10.54 -8.26 6.34
C MET A 316 -9.08 -8.48 6.67
N LEU A 317 -8.34 -7.38 6.89
CA LEU A 317 -6.95 -7.43 7.36
C LEU A 317 -6.86 -8.17 8.70
N ALA A 318 -5.96 -9.15 8.76
CA ALA A 318 -5.72 -10.00 9.91
C ALA A 318 -4.30 -9.82 10.45
N LEU A 319 -4.06 -8.65 11.07
CA LEU A 319 -2.80 -8.35 11.75
C LEU A 319 -2.85 -8.75 13.24
N PRO A 320 -1.78 -9.36 13.79
CA PRO A 320 -1.68 -9.62 15.21
C PRO A 320 -1.94 -8.37 16.04
N GLU A 321 -2.81 -8.48 17.06
CA GLU A 321 -3.18 -7.34 17.92
C GLU A 321 -1.93 -6.69 18.57
N ALA A 322 -0.93 -7.49 18.95
CA ALA A 322 0.31 -6.98 19.50
C ALA A 322 1.11 -6.12 18.51
N ALA A 323 1.09 -6.45 17.21
CA ALA A 323 1.75 -5.68 16.17
C ALA A 323 1.00 -4.36 15.91
N ARG A 324 -0.33 -4.42 15.79
CA ARG A 324 -1.18 -3.22 15.65
C ARG A 324 -1.02 -2.27 16.83
N ASN A 325 -1.13 -2.77 18.06
CA ASN A 325 -1.02 -1.93 19.26
C ASN A 325 0.39 -1.33 19.46
N ALA A 326 1.44 -1.99 18.95
CA ALA A 326 2.81 -1.48 19.04
C ALA A 326 3.16 -0.53 17.89
N ALA A 327 2.39 -0.53 16.80
CA ALA A 327 2.48 0.44 15.72
C ALA A 327 1.55 1.64 15.94
N ALA A 328 0.48 1.46 16.70
CA ALA A 328 -0.43 2.53 17.09
C ALA A 328 0.33 3.66 17.82
N GLY A 329 0.04 4.90 17.43
CA GLY A 329 0.72 6.09 17.93
C GLY A 329 2.02 6.42 17.18
N TRP A 330 2.23 5.84 16.00
CA TRP A 330 3.23 6.31 15.05
C TRP A 330 2.92 7.76 14.67
N ASP A 331 3.89 8.67 14.71
CA ASP A 331 3.70 10.10 14.37
C ASP A 331 4.69 10.54 13.27
N GLY A 332 5.28 9.61 12.54
CA GLY A 332 6.20 9.94 11.45
C GLY A 332 7.53 9.22 11.51
N ASP A 333 8.07 8.93 10.34
CA ASP A 333 9.35 8.27 10.22
C ASP A 333 10.06 8.54 8.89
N ARG A 334 11.35 8.17 8.87
CA ARG A 334 12.18 8.18 7.68
C ARG A 334 13.25 7.10 7.80
N TYR A 335 13.42 6.29 6.77
CA TYR A 335 14.54 5.38 6.65
C TYR A 335 15.40 5.69 5.44
N GLN A 336 16.67 5.29 5.50
CA GLN A 336 17.59 5.28 4.39
C GLN A 336 18.30 3.93 4.32
N LEU A 337 18.29 3.31 3.15
CA LEU A 337 19.13 2.16 2.82
C LEU A 337 20.32 2.63 1.98
N TRP A 338 21.52 2.33 2.46
CA TRP A 338 22.79 2.60 1.77
C TRP A 338 23.48 1.29 1.43
N ALA A 339 24.22 1.25 0.32
CA ALA A 339 24.98 0.07 -0.05
C ALA A 339 26.35 0.37 -0.67
N ASP A 340 27.32 -0.49 -0.38
CA ASP A 340 28.58 -0.67 -1.10
C ASP A 340 28.63 -2.12 -1.64
N GLY A 341 28.27 -2.28 -2.92
CA GLY A 341 28.12 -3.58 -3.55
C GLY A 341 26.98 -4.41 -2.95
N GLN A 342 27.33 -5.43 -2.16
CA GLN A 342 26.37 -6.30 -1.44
C GLN A 342 26.33 -6.00 0.07
N THR A 343 27.15 -5.07 0.54
CA THR A 343 27.16 -4.67 1.95
C THR A 343 26.16 -3.53 2.12
N GLU A 344 25.24 -3.67 3.07
CA GLU A 344 24.15 -2.71 3.26
C GLU A 344 24.16 -2.11 4.68
N VAL A 345 23.65 -0.88 4.77
CA VAL A 345 23.38 -0.16 6.02
C VAL A 345 21.97 0.39 5.94
N LEU A 346 21.17 0.10 6.96
CA LEU A 346 19.85 0.70 7.13
C LEU A 346 19.88 1.63 8.34
N ALA A 347 19.45 2.87 8.15
CA ALA A 347 19.16 3.79 9.24
C ALA A 347 17.69 4.16 9.20
N TRP A 348 16.97 4.02 10.31
CA TRP A 348 15.55 4.32 10.41
C TRP A 348 15.27 5.10 11.68
N ARG A 349 14.71 6.30 11.53
CA ARG A 349 14.28 7.13 12.65
C ARG A 349 12.76 7.27 12.61
N SER A 350 12.11 7.08 13.75
CA SER A 350 10.68 7.31 13.94
C SER A 350 10.42 8.17 15.18
N THR A 351 9.27 8.84 15.18
CA THR A 351 8.72 9.58 16.32
C THR A 351 7.29 9.12 16.56
N TRP A 352 6.80 9.33 17.79
CA TRP A 352 5.59 8.70 18.30
C TRP A 352 4.78 9.70 19.13
N ASP A 353 3.46 9.50 19.19
CA ASP A 353 2.51 10.34 19.94
C ASP A 353 2.91 10.52 21.41
N SER A 354 3.54 9.50 22.00
CA SER A 354 4.04 9.55 23.36
C SER A 354 5.31 8.74 23.61
N GLU A 355 5.99 9.00 24.73
CA GLU A 355 7.11 8.17 25.18
C GLU A 355 6.72 6.72 25.47
N ASP A 356 5.46 6.47 25.81
CA ASP A 356 4.96 5.12 26.10
C ASP A 356 4.74 4.34 24.79
N ASP A 357 4.27 4.99 23.73
CA ASP A 357 4.14 4.39 22.39
C ASP A 357 5.53 4.06 21.82
N ALA A 358 6.47 5.00 21.87
CA ALA A 358 7.87 4.76 21.49
C ALA A 358 8.51 3.60 22.29
N ARG A 359 8.14 3.43 23.56
CA ARG A 359 8.61 2.32 24.40
C ARG A 359 7.94 1.00 24.02
N ALA A 360 6.65 0.99 23.68
CA ALA A 360 5.95 -0.19 23.21
C ALA A 360 6.56 -0.68 21.89
N PHE A 361 6.71 0.24 20.92
CA PHE A 361 7.35 -0.02 19.64
C PHE A 361 8.78 -0.53 19.78
N SER A 362 9.66 0.17 20.51
CA SER A 362 11.08 -0.21 20.60
C SER A 362 11.28 -1.62 21.20
N ARG A 363 10.41 -2.03 22.12
CA ARG A 363 10.40 -3.40 22.67
C ARG A 363 9.91 -4.42 21.65
N ALA A 364 8.83 -4.13 20.92
CA ALA A 364 8.32 -5.01 19.87
C ALA A 364 9.36 -5.17 18.76
N LEU A 365 10.01 -4.08 18.34
CA LEU A 365 11.09 -4.07 17.36
C LEU A 365 12.29 -4.91 17.84
N ALA A 366 12.71 -4.77 19.11
CA ALA A 366 13.79 -5.58 19.66
C ALA A 366 13.50 -7.09 19.57
N LEU A 367 12.29 -7.50 19.96
CA LEU A 367 11.85 -8.90 19.86
C LEU A 367 11.80 -9.37 18.40
N ARG A 368 11.32 -8.53 17.49
CA ARG A 368 11.26 -8.80 16.06
C ARG A 368 12.66 -9.03 15.46
N ILE A 369 13.60 -8.14 15.76
CA ILE A 369 15.00 -8.23 15.32
C ILE A 369 15.65 -9.50 15.87
N GLN A 370 15.40 -9.83 17.14
CA GLN A 370 15.90 -11.08 17.72
C GLN A 370 15.35 -12.31 17.03
N ALA A 371 14.05 -12.34 16.73
CA ALA A 371 13.43 -13.43 15.99
C ALA A 371 14.01 -13.58 14.58
N ARG A 372 14.25 -12.43 13.91
CA ARG A 372 14.76 -12.38 12.53
C ARG A 372 16.20 -12.84 12.38
N PHE A 373 17.12 -12.24 13.14
CA PHE A 373 18.55 -12.50 12.97
C PHE A 373 19.08 -13.63 13.86
N GLY A 374 18.30 -14.04 14.86
CA GLY A 374 18.79 -14.87 15.95
C GLY A 374 19.82 -14.13 16.80
N GLY A 375 20.35 -14.82 17.81
CA GLY A 375 21.31 -14.24 18.76
C GLY A 375 20.69 -13.72 20.05
N SER A 376 21.50 -13.04 20.86
CA SER A 376 21.09 -12.53 22.17
C SER A 376 20.96 -11.01 22.09
N LEU A 377 19.79 -10.49 22.49
CA LEU A 377 19.63 -9.07 22.74
C LEU A 377 20.46 -8.68 23.96
N GLU A 378 21.33 -7.70 23.79
CA GLU A 378 22.01 -7.01 24.87
C GLU A 378 21.30 -5.68 25.10
N ALA A 379 20.86 -5.42 26.33
CA ALA A 379 20.28 -4.13 26.73
C ALA A 379 21.25 -3.46 27.69
N ALA A 380 21.89 -2.38 27.23
CA ALA A 380 22.80 -1.59 28.06
C ALA A 380 22.02 -0.81 29.15
N ASP A 381 20.81 -0.36 28.81
CA ASP A 381 19.83 0.29 29.67
C ASP A 381 18.40 0.11 29.10
N PRO A 382 17.33 0.60 29.75
CA PRO A 382 15.95 0.42 29.28
C PRO A 382 15.62 1.01 27.90
N ASP A 383 16.47 1.89 27.38
CA ASP A 383 16.25 2.69 26.18
C ASP A 383 17.24 2.34 25.05
N GLU A 384 18.21 1.48 25.31
CA GLU A 384 19.14 0.95 24.32
C GLU A 384 19.13 -0.58 24.27
N ALA A 385 18.92 -1.12 23.07
CA ALA A 385 19.07 -2.55 22.79
C ALA A 385 19.97 -2.75 21.57
N SER A 386 20.84 -3.75 21.63
CA SER A 386 21.71 -4.15 20.52
C SER A 386 21.74 -5.64 20.35
N LEU A 387 21.96 -6.08 19.11
CA LEU A 387 22.13 -7.47 18.74
C LEU A 387 23.26 -7.58 17.73
N GLU A 388 24.18 -8.49 17.97
CA GLU A 388 25.32 -8.75 17.09
C GLU A 388 25.32 -10.23 16.70
N THR A 389 25.42 -10.48 15.38
CA THR A 389 25.69 -11.79 14.80
C THR A 389 26.96 -11.72 13.95
N ALA A 390 27.31 -12.82 13.27
CA ALA A 390 28.44 -12.80 12.35
C ALA A 390 28.23 -11.87 11.14
N ASP A 391 26.97 -11.62 10.78
CA ASP A 391 26.58 -10.98 9.52
C ASP A 391 25.93 -9.60 9.74
N VAL A 392 25.39 -9.34 10.94
CA VAL A 392 24.67 -8.10 11.22
C VAL A 392 24.93 -7.56 12.62
N THR A 393 25.00 -6.23 12.73
CA THR A 393 24.85 -5.49 13.98
C THR A 393 23.58 -4.64 13.89
N ALA A 394 22.63 -4.92 14.79
CA ALA A 394 21.42 -4.16 14.97
C ALA A 394 21.50 -3.33 16.25
N ARG A 395 21.07 -2.07 16.21
CA ARG A 395 20.99 -1.19 17.38
C ARG A 395 19.68 -0.41 17.38
N ILE A 396 19.04 -0.35 18.54
CA ILE A 396 17.83 0.41 18.81
C ILE A 396 18.16 1.39 19.93
N VAL A 397 17.86 2.66 19.72
CA VAL A 397 18.09 3.74 20.70
C VAL A 397 16.81 4.56 20.80
N ARG A 398 16.23 4.64 21.99
CA ARG A 398 15.05 5.47 22.27
C ARG A 398 15.48 6.74 23.01
N VAL A 399 14.99 7.90 22.58
CA VAL A 399 15.19 9.18 23.26
C VAL A 399 13.85 9.91 23.34
N GLY A 400 13.21 9.87 24.53
CA GLY A 400 11.86 10.39 24.68
C GLY A 400 10.88 9.62 23.78
N ALA A 401 10.22 10.33 22.89
CA ALA A 401 9.29 9.77 21.90
C ALA A 401 9.97 9.35 20.59
N ASP A 402 11.28 9.58 20.42
CA ASP A 402 12.00 9.18 19.21
C ASP A 402 12.62 7.79 19.36
N VAL A 403 12.65 7.02 18.27
CA VAL A 403 13.38 5.75 18.15
C VAL A 403 14.28 5.78 16.93
N LEU A 404 15.55 5.41 17.13
CA LEU A 404 16.54 5.19 16.07
C LEU A 404 16.86 3.69 16.00
N TYR A 405 16.60 3.08 14.84
CA TYR A 405 17.04 1.75 14.48
C TYR A 405 18.17 1.81 13.45
N LEU A 406 19.23 1.03 13.69
CA LEU A 406 20.37 0.89 12.81
C LEU A 406 20.61 -0.59 12.51
N GLN A 407 20.86 -0.91 11.25
CA GLN A 407 21.41 -2.18 10.80
C GLN A 407 22.72 -1.91 10.07
N ALA A 408 23.80 -2.56 10.47
CA ALA A 408 25.13 -2.33 9.91
C ALA A 408 25.94 -3.65 9.83
N PRO A 409 26.96 -3.73 8.97
CA PRO A 409 27.78 -4.93 8.80
C PRO A 409 28.76 -5.17 9.96
N SER A 410 28.95 -4.20 10.86
CA SER A 410 29.82 -4.37 12.04
C SER A 410 29.48 -3.37 13.15
N PRO A 411 29.90 -3.66 14.40
CA PRO A 411 29.70 -2.74 15.53
C PRO A 411 30.37 -1.38 15.32
N ALA A 412 31.53 -1.34 14.67
CA ALA A 412 32.24 -0.08 14.41
C ALA A 412 31.44 0.85 13.49
N VAL A 413 30.79 0.29 12.47
CA VAL A 413 29.92 1.07 11.55
C VAL A 413 28.66 1.53 12.29
N ALA A 414 28.01 0.64 13.05
CA ALA A 414 26.84 0.99 13.85
C ALA A 414 27.12 2.12 14.86
N GLU A 415 28.27 2.09 15.55
CA GLU A 415 28.67 3.13 16.51
C GLU A 415 28.91 4.47 15.82
N THR A 416 29.53 4.43 14.63
CA THR A 416 29.81 5.63 13.83
C THR A 416 28.50 6.29 13.38
N LEU A 417 27.54 5.49 12.91
CA LEU A 417 26.21 5.96 12.52
C LEU A 417 25.41 6.50 13.70
N ALA A 418 25.41 5.79 14.83
CA ALA A 418 24.74 6.25 16.04
C ALA A 418 25.27 7.61 16.51
N GLY A 419 26.59 7.85 16.40
CA GLY A 419 27.19 9.14 16.71
C GLY A 419 26.83 10.28 15.74
N ALA A 420 26.47 9.96 14.50
CA ALA A 420 26.06 10.94 13.49
C ALA A 420 24.56 11.27 13.53
N LEU A 421 23.75 10.37 14.11
CA LEU A 421 22.29 10.43 14.09
C LEU A 421 21.63 10.76 15.46
N ARG A 422 22.42 10.74 16.54
CA ARG A 422 22.07 11.30 17.85
C ARG A 422 22.34 12.80 17.88
#